data_AF-A0A4E0REA6-F1
#
_entry.id   AF-A0A4E0REA6-F1
#
_cell.length_a   1.000
_cell.length_b   1.000
_cell.length_c   1.000
_cell.angle_alpha   90.00
_cell.angle_beta   90.00
_cell.angle_gamma   90.00
#
_symmetry.space_group_name_H-M   'P 1'
#
loop_
_entity.id
_entity.type
_entity.pdbx_description
1 polymer ?
#
loop_
_entity_poly.entity_id
_entity_poly.type
_entity_poly.pdbx_seq_one_letter_code
_entity_poly.pdbx_strand_id
1 'polypeptide(L)'
;MKRIISVAIAMILVSAAWAGASAQTLQDTLQQVGRGYQGMGRGMGGCVDPDTILAQFDYQELSQEEIDNLLHMRGEEKLARDVYLTLSETWKLPVFRNIPRSEQRHCNAVKALLTKYKLDDPYVDDTVGVFADATFTNLYNELVATGRTSLIDALTVGAIIEDLDLVDLENALAQTDNLDIQFVYQNLSKGSRNHLRAFVRLLRRFGVSYTPRYLDMDTYQDIINSPKERGYVYDDQGKKSFLCGRKPQ
;
A
#
# COMPACT_ATOMS: atom_id res chain seq x y z
N MET A 1 -26.94 1.68 20.73
CA MET A 1 -27.10 3.13 20.44
C MET A 1 -26.01 3.52 19.45
N LYS A 2 -26.41 4.27 18.43
CA LYS A 2 -25.70 4.61 17.20
C LYS A 2 -24.27 5.12 17.42
N ARG A 3 -23.30 4.53 16.71
CA ARG A 3 -22.17 5.27 16.14
C ARG A 3 -22.10 4.93 14.66
N ILE A 4 -23.03 5.55 13.92
CA ILE A 4 -22.82 5.87 12.52
C ILE A 4 -21.67 6.88 12.56
N ILE A 5 -20.45 6.43 12.27
CA ILE A 5 -19.37 7.36 11.96
C ILE A 5 -19.57 7.69 10.49
N SER A 6 -20.26 8.80 10.27
CA SER A 6 -20.13 9.60 9.07
C SER A 6 -18.66 9.72 8.71
N VAL A 7 -18.34 9.67 7.42
CA VAL A 7 -17.08 10.18 6.87
C VAL A 7 -16.93 11.62 7.38
N ALA A 8 -16.24 11.77 8.50
CA ALA A 8 -15.89 13.04 9.09
C ALA A 8 -14.40 13.21 8.80
N ILE A 9 -14.15 14.00 7.75
CA ILE A 9 -12.85 14.57 7.44
C ILE A 9 -12.40 15.33 8.69
N ALA A 10 -11.53 14.71 9.49
CA ALA A 10 -10.77 15.42 10.50
C ALA A 10 -9.59 16.07 9.77
N MET A 11 -9.75 17.33 9.35
CA MET A 11 -8.60 18.17 9.02
C MET A 11 -7.81 18.39 10.33
N ILE A 12 -6.83 17.53 10.59
CA ILE A 12 -5.80 17.80 11.58
C ILE A 12 -4.73 18.60 10.86
N LEU A 13 -4.71 19.91 11.11
CA LEU A 13 -3.56 20.75 10.78
C LEU A 13 -2.40 20.32 11.69
N VAL A 14 -1.51 19.47 11.20
CA VAL A 14 -0.22 19.22 11.83
C VAL A 14 0.76 20.27 11.32
N SER A 15 1.06 21.26 12.15
CA SER A 15 2.19 22.16 11.92
C SER A 15 3.49 21.34 12.03
N ALA A 16 4.19 21.17 10.91
CA ALA A 16 5.47 20.48 10.85
C ALA A 16 6.53 21.25 11.67
N ALA A 17 6.92 20.69 12.80
CA ALA A 17 8.14 21.06 13.52
C ALA A 17 9.01 19.81 13.73
N TRP A 18 10.12 19.76 12.97
CA TRP A 18 11.39 19.10 13.28
C TRP A 18 11.45 17.57 13.49
N ALA A 19 12.06 16.85 12.52
CA ALA A 19 12.59 15.49 12.71
C ALA A 19 13.82 15.16 11.81
N GLY A 20 14.67 16.15 11.50
CA GLY A 20 15.75 15.98 10.52
C GLY A 20 16.86 14.97 10.89
N ALA A 21 17.05 14.67 12.17
CA ALA A 21 18.11 13.76 12.63
C ALA A 21 17.64 12.31 12.86
N SER A 22 16.38 12.11 13.29
CA SER A 22 15.78 10.77 13.48
C SER A 22 15.40 10.13 12.16
N ALA A 23 14.85 10.90 11.21
CA ALA A 23 14.50 10.39 9.88
C ALA A 23 15.73 9.88 9.12
N GLN A 24 16.87 10.57 9.21
CA GLN A 24 18.12 10.14 8.56
C GLN A 24 18.63 8.81 9.15
N THR A 25 18.61 8.68 10.48
CA THR A 25 19.06 7.47 11.19
C THR A 25 18.15 6.27 10.92
N LEU A 26 16.83 6.50 10.83
CA LEU A 26 15.85 5.49 10.42
C LEU A 26 16.07 5.09 8.96
N GLN A 27 16.24 6.04 8.05
CA GLN A 27 16.53 5.77 6.64
C GLN A 27 17.82 4.93 6.49
N ASP A 28 18.85 5.26 7.27
CA ASP A 28 20.13 4.55 7.27
C ASP A 28 19.99 3.14 7.86
N THR A 29 19.19 2.97 8.92
CA THR A 29 18.88 1.66 9.52
C THR A 29 18.08 0.78 8.55
N LEU A 30 17.04 1.32 7.92
CA LEU A 30 16.24 0.63 6.90
C LEU A 30 17.07 0.29 5.66
N GLN A 31 18.00 1.16 5.26
CA GLN A 31 18.97 0.88 4.20
C GLN A 31 19.99 -0.17 4.62
N GLN A 32 20.42 -0.21 5.88
CA GLN A 32 21.38 -1.15 6.42
C GLN A 32 20.79 -2.56 6.57
N VAL A 33 19.55 -2.68 7.03
CA VAL A 33 18.80 -3.96 6.98
C VAL A 33 18.66 -4.42 5.52
N GLY A 34 18.37 -3.50 4.59
CA GLY A 34 18.41 -3.79 3.14
C GLY A 34 19.78 -4.22 2.59
N ARG A 35 20.88 -3.91 3.28
CA ARG A 35 22.25 -4.35 2.95
C ARG A 35 22.69 -5.63 3.67
N GLY A 36 22.01 -6.06 4.74
CA GLY A 36 22.30 -7.27 5.52
C GLY A 36 22.12 -8.59 4.74
N TYR A 37 21.57 -8.51 3.52
CA TYR A 37 21.35 -9.60 2.57
C TYR A 37 22.64 -10.21 1.95
N GLN A 38 23.80 -10.10 2.62
CA GLN A 38 25.12 -10.48 2.10
C GLN A 38 25.48 -11.97 2.22
N GLY A 39 24.63 -12.82 2.84
CA GLY A 39 25.12 -14.08 3.43
C GLY A 39 24.52 -15.42 2.99
N MET A 40 23.47 -15.49 2.15
CA MET A 40 22.79 -16.79 1.89
C MET A 40 22.35 -16.99 0.41
N GLY A 41 23.24 -17.61 -0.38
CA GLY A 41 22.91 -18.69 -1.32
C GLY A 41 22.01 -18.45 -2.55
N ARG A 42 22.65 -18.10 -3.68
CA ARG A 42 22.39 -18.49 -5.09
C ARG A 42 20.96 -18.35 -5.66
N GLY A 43 20.74 -17.30 -6.48
CA GLY A 43 19.77 -17.38 -7.58
C GLY A 43 19.38 -16.07 -8.27
N MET A 44 20.11 -15.70 -9.34
CA MET A 44 19.67 -14.90 -10.49
C MET A 44 18.50 -13.90 -10.30
N GLY A 45 18.71 -12.77 -9.60
CA GLY A 45 17.77 -11.61 -9.60
C GLY A 45 16.33 -11.97 -9.20
N GLY A 46 16.20 -12.74 -8.12
CA GLY A 46 14.95 -13.27 -7.61
C GLY A 46 14.16 -12.25 -6.79
N CYS A 47 12.86 -12.51 -6.69
CA CYS A 47 11.99 -11.81 -5.76
C CYS A 47 12.20 -12.36 -4.32
N VAL A 48 12.22 -11.47 -3.32
CA VAL A 48 12.47 -11.79 -1.91
C VAL A 48 11.15 -11.95 -1.17
N ASP A 49 10.98 -13.04 -0.42
CA ASP A 49 9.80 -13.30 0.42
C ASP A 49 9.72 -12.27 1.58
N PRO A 50 8.59 -11.59 1.84
CA PRO A 50 8.47 -10.59 2.90
C PRO A 50 8.84 -11.14 4.28
N ASP A 51 8.47 -12.40 4.57
CA ASP A 51 8.84 -13.09 5.81
C ASP A 51 10.36 -13.11 6.03
N THR A 52 11.15 -13.28 4.96
CA THR A 52 12.62 -13.34 5.05
C THR A 52 13.24 -11.98 5.39
N ILE A 53 12.60 -10.88 4.95
CA ILE A 53 13.07 -9.53 5.30
C ILE A 53 12.61 -9.18 6.71
N LEU A 54 11.36 -9.45 7.06
CA LEU A 54 10.81 -9.14 8.39
C LEU A 54 11.49 -9.91 9.52
N ALA A 55 12.02 -11.11 9.23
CA ALA A 55 12.82 -11.89 10.18
C ALA A 55 14.14 -11.21 10.59
N GLN A 56 14.59 -10.17 9.87
CA GLN A 56 15.81 -9.42 10.19
C GLN A 56 15.57 -8.26 11.17
N PHE A 57 14.30 -7.90 11.38
CA PHE A 57 13.92 -6.90 12.36
C PHE A 57 13.65 -7.57 13.69
N ASP A 58 14.16 -6.97 14.77
CA ASP A 58 13.84 -7.41 16.12
C ASP A 58 12.34 -7.35 16.38
N TYR A 59 11.86 -8.23 17.27
CA TYR A 59 10.49 -8.17 17.73
C TYR A 59 10.31 -6.94 18.64
N GLN A 60 9.29 -6.14 18.34
CA GLN A 60 8.86 -4.99 19.13
C GLN A 60 7.40 -5.20 19.51
N GLU A 61 7.05 -5.07 20.79
CA GLU A 61 5.66 -5.24 21.23
C GLU A 61 4.76 -4.23 20.51
N LEU A 62 3.58 -4.69 20.07
CA LEU A 62 2.62 -3.83 19.38
C LEU A 62 1.78 -3.05 20.37
N SER A 63 1.60 -1.76 20.08
CA SER A 63 0.49 -0.97 20.61
C SER A 63 -0.84 -1.38 19.99
N GLN A 64 -1.96 -1.01 20.64
CA GLN A 64 -3.29 -1.25 20.07
C GLN A 64 -3.50 -0.50 18.75
N GLU A 65 -2.95 0.71 18.64
CA GLU A 65 -3.05 1.53 17.43
C GLU A 65 -2.34 0.87 16.23
N GLU A 66 -1.17 0.25 16.45
CA GLU A 66 -0.49 -0.54 15.42
C GLU A 66 -1.27 -1.78 15.01
N ILE A 67 -1.89 -2.49 15.96
CA ILE A 67 -2.74 -3.65 15.66
C ILE A 67 -3.92 -3.22 14.78
N ASP A 68 -4.63 -2.17 15.18
CA ASP A 68 -5.79 -1.66 14.46
C ASP A 68 -5.40 -1.20 13.05
N ASN A 69 -4.28 -0.48 12.91
CA ASN A 69 -3.76 -0.04 11.61
C ASN A 69 -3.33 -1.21 10.73
N LEU A 70 -2.68 -2.25 11.27
CA LEU A 70 -2.29 -3.44 10.50
C LEU A 70 -3.50 -4.18 9.93
N LEU A 71 -4.57 -4.30 10.72
CA LEU A 71 -5.81 -4.94 10.28
C LEU A 71 -6.54 -4.09 9.23
N HIS A 72 -6.57 -2.78 9.41
CA HIS A 72 -7.14 -1.84 8.44
C HIS A 72 -6.38 -1.89 7.10
N MET A 73 -5.05 -1.73 7.13
CA MET A 73 -4.18 -1.81 5.94
C MET A 73 -4.28 -3.16 5.22
N ARG A 74 -4.43 -4.27 5.98
CA ARG A 74 -4.65 -5.58 5.38
C ARG A 74 -5.93 -5.60 4.52
N GLY A 75 -6.99 -4.96 4.99
CA GLY A 75 -8.27 -4.84 4.30
C GLY A 75 -8.26 -3.86 3.14
N GLU A 76 -7.59 -2.73 3.32
CA GLU A 76 -7.48 -1.68 2.30
C GLU A 76 -6.70 -2.16 1.06
N GLU A 77 -5.58 -2.84 1.27
CA GLU A 77 -4.80 -3.42 0.16
C GLU A 77 -5.59 -4.52 -0.57
N LYS A 78 -6.41 -5.28 0.17
CA LYS A 78 -7.33 -6.26 -0.44
C LYS A 78 -8.42 -5.55 -1.25
N LEU A 79 -8.97 -4.44 -0.74
CA LEU A 79 -9.95 -3.63 -1.46
C LEU A 79 -9.38 -3.14 -2.79
N ALA A 80 -8.19 -2.54 -2.77
CA ALA A 80 -7.52 -2.05 -3.98
C ALA A 80 -7.36 -3.18 -5.00
N ARG A 81 -6.78 -4.32 -4.57
CA ARG A 81 -6.62 -5.51 -5.40
C ARG A 81 -7.93 -5.97 -6.03
N ASP A 82 -8.97 -6.14 -5.22
CA ASP A 82 -10.24 -6.74 -5.64
C ASP A 82 -11.02 -5.82 -6.57
N VAL A 83 -11.03 -4.50 -6.32
CA VAL A 83 -11.61 -3.51 -7.23
C VAL A 83 -10.89 -3.57 -8.58
N TYR A 84 -9.56 -3.58 -8.60
CA TYR A 84 -8.80 -3.60 -9.85
C TYR A 84 -8.95 -4.90 -10.63
N LEU A 85 -8.97 -6.04 -9.95
CA LEU A 85 -9.27 -7.33 -10.58
C LEU A 85 -10.64 -7.30 -11.25
N THR A 86 -11.66 -6.83 -10.54
CA THR A 86 -13.04 -6.74 -11.04
C THR A 86 -13.16 -5.77 -12.22
N LEU A 87 -12.53 -4.60 -12.14
CA LEU A 87 -12.53 -3.64 -13.23
C LEU A 87 -11.72 -4.14 -14.44
N SER A 88 -10.73 -5.02 -14.26
CA SER A 88 -9.99 -5.65 -15.36
C SER A 88 -10.84 -6.61 -16.21
N GLU A 89 -11.92 -7.15 -15.64
CA GLU A 89 -12.87 -7.98 -16.36
C GLU A 89 -13.65 -7.17 -17.39
N THR A 90 -13.95 -5.92 -17.06
CA THR A 90 -14.69 -4.97 -17.92
C THR A 90 -13.73 -4.22 -18.85
N TRP A 91 -12.65 -3.66 -18.30
CA TRP A 91 -11.73 -2.76 -18.98
C TRP A 91 -10.37 -3.43 -19.22
N LYS A 92 -10.05 -3.75 -20.47
CA LYS A 92 -8.84 -4.48 -20.86
C LYS A 92 -7.58 -3.59 -20.97
N LEU A 93 -7.39 -2.67 -20.02
CA LEU A 93 -6.17 -1.85 -19.96
C LEU A 93 -5.07 -2.54 -19.13
N PRO A 94 -3.78 -2.40 -19.54
CA PRO A 94 -2.67 -2.97 -18.79
C PRO A 94 -2.58 -2.51 -17.32
N VAL A 95 -3.09 -1.32 -16.99
CA VAL A 95 -3.08 -0.79 -15.62
C VAL A 95 -3.86 -1.71 -14.66
N PHE A 96 -5.06 -2.15 -15.05
CA PHE A 96 -5.91 -3.06 -14.28
C PHE A 96 -5.42 -4.51 -14.28
N ARG A 97 -4.41 -4.85 -15.09
CA ARG A 97 -3.74 -6.17 -15.03
C ARG A 97 -2.49 -6.14 -14.16
N ASN A 98 -1.78 -5.02 -14.17
CA ASN A 98 -0.45 -4.92 -13.58
C ASN A 98 -0.51 -4.45 -12.11
N ILE A 99 -1.35 -3.46 -11.80
CA ILE A 99 -1.47 -2.91 -10.45
C ILE A 99 -2.03 -3.91 -9.44
N PRO A 100 -3.09 -4.70 -9.71
CA PRO A 100 -3.55 -5.70 -8.73
C PRO A 100 -2.51 -6.78 -8.40
N ARG A 101 -1.52 -7.03 -9.27
CA ARG A 101 -0.37 -7.89 -8.92
C ARG A 101 0.56 -7.22 -7.91
N SER A 102 0.63 -5.89 -7.92
CA SER A 102 1.31 -5.10 -6.89
C SER A 102 0.53 -5.10 -5.59
N GLU A 103 -0.79 -4.92 -5.63
CA GLU A 103 -1.62 -4.95 -4.41
C GLU A 103 -1.62 -6.32 -3.77
N GLN A 104 -1.53 -7.39 -4.56
CA GLN A 104 -1.28 -8.71 -4.01
C GLN A 104 0.04 -8.80 -3.24
N ARG A 105 1.09 -8.10 -3.68
CA ARG A 105 2.36 -8.04 -2.92
C ARG A 105 2.22 -7.20 -1.67
N HIS A 106 1.48 -6.10 -1.70
CA HIS A 106 1.20 -5.30 -0.51
C HIS A 106 0.40 -6.11 0.53
N CYS A 107 -0.69 -6.76 0.10
CA CYS A 107 -1.46 -7.73 0.89
C CYS A 107 -0.55 -8.75 1.60
N ASN A 108 0.40 -9.32 0.85
CA ASN A 108 1.32 -10.31 1.40
C ASN A 108 2.34 -9.72 2.37
N ALA A 109 2.80 -8.47 2.15
CA ALA A 109 3.69 -7.79 3.06
C ALA A 109 3.01 -7.49 4.41
N VAL A 110 1.76 -7.02 4.40
CA VAL A 110 0.98 -6.80 5.63
C VAL A 110 0.66 -8.13 6.32
N LYS A 111 0.26 -9.16 5.55
CA LYS A 111 0.04 -10.51 6.10
C LYS A 111 1.28 -11.09 6.79
N ALA A 112 2.47 -10.82 6.28
CA ALA A 112 3.71 -11.25 6.90
C ALA A 112 3.94 -10.56 8.26
N LEU A 113 3.57 -9.28 8.41
CA LEU A 113 3.54 -8.61 9.72
C LEU A 113 2.51 -9.25 10.66
N LEU A 114 1.27 -9.50 10.20
CA LEU A 114 0.25 -10.18 11.01
C LEU A 114 0.76 -11.54 11.52
N THR A 115 1.44 -12.29 10.64
CA THR A 115 2.03 -13.59 10.99
C THR A 115 3.15 -13.44 12.02
N LYS A 116 4.07 -12.49 11.83
CA LYS A 116 5.18 -12.21 12.76
C LYS A 116 4.64 -11.87 14.16
N TYR A 117 3.59 -11.07 14.22
CA TYR A 117 2.97 -10.62 15.46
C TYR A 117 1.87 -11.55 15.99
N LYS A 118 1.64 -12.69 15.33
CA LYS A 118 0.62 -13.69 15.72
C LYS A 118 -0.78 -13.09 15.85
N LEU A 119 -1.10 -12.13 14.98
CA LEU A 119 -2.44 -11.56 14.84
C LEU A 119 -3.27 -12.42 13.88
N ASP A 120 -4.56 -12.57 14.18
CA ASP A 120 -5.49 -13.27 13.30
C ASP A 120 -5.70 -12.45 12.01
N ASP A 121 -5.49 -13.07 10.84
CA ASP A 121 -5.80 -12.44 9.54
C ASP A 121 -7.31 -12.58 9.28
N PRO A 122 -8.08 -11.47 9.23
CA PRO A 122 -9.52 -11.54 9.01
C PRO A 122 -9.90 -11.93 7.57
N TYR A 123 -8.94 -12.00 6.64
CA TYR A 123 -9.15 -12.31 5.22
C TYR A 123 -8.62 -13.68 4.82
N VAL A 124 -9.03 -14.72 5.57
CA VAL A 124 -8.77 -16.12 5.22
C VAL A 124 -9.56 -16.58 3.99
N ASP A 125 -10.76 -16.02 3.79
CA ASP A 125 -11.50 -16.15 2.53
C ASP A 125 -10.99 -15.10 1.55
N ASP A 126 -10.21 -15.54 0.56
CA ASP A 126 -9.60 -14.67 -0.44
C ASP A 126 -10.51 -14.45 -1.67
N THR A 127 -11.80 -14.76 -1.57
CA THR A 127 -12.77 -14.49 -2.62
C THR A 127 -12.83 -12.98 -2.91
N VAL A 128 -12.81 -12.62 -4.20
CA VAL A 128 -12.88 -11.23 -4.65
C VAL A 128 -14.19 -10.59 -4.20
N GLY A 129 -14.10 -9.44 -3.54
CA GLY A 129 -15.26 -8.68 -3.07
C GLY A 129 -15.84 -9.15 -1.73
N VAL A 130 -15.27 -10.17 -1.10
CA VAL A 130 -15.66 -10.63 0.24
C VAL A 130 -14.76 -9.99 1.29
N PHE A 131 -15.34 -9.29 2.27
CA PHE A 131 -14.60 -8.65 3.36
C PHE A 131 -15.25 -8.96 4.71
N ALA A 132 -14.41 -9.13 5.74
CA ALA A 132 -14.88 -9.27 7.13
C ALA A 132 -15.53 -7.97 7.65
N ASP A 133 -15.05 -6.81 7.19
CA ASP A 133 -15.61 -5.50 7.53
C ASP A 133 -16.70 -5.08 6.51
N ALA A 134 -17.85 -4.68 7.03
CA ALA A 134 -18.96 -4.17 6.23
C ALA A 134 -18.61 -2.85 5.51
N THR A 135 -17.72 -2.04 6.07
CA THR A 135 -17.21 -0.80 5.49
C THR A 135 -16.48 -1.09 4.18
N PHE A 136 -15.55 -2.05 4.16
CA PHE A 136 -14.86 -2.45 2.93
C PHE A 136 -15.79 -3.11 1.92
N THR A 137 -16.78 -3.90 2.39
CA THR A 137 -17.81 -4.47 1.51
C THR A 137 -18.61 -3.37 0.79
N ASN A 138 -19.05 -2.35 1.52
CA ASN A 138 -19.80 -1.23 0.94
C ASN A 138 -18.95 -0.41 -0.03
N LEU A 139 -17.71 -0.10 0.37
CA LEU A 139 -16.79 0.67 -0.45
C LEU A 139 -16.42 -0.07 -1.74
N TYR A 140 -16.17 -1.38 -1.67
CA TYR A 140 -15.96 -2.22 -2.86
C TYR A 140 -17.14 -2.14 -3.83
N ASN A 141 -18.37 -2.31 -3.33
CA ASN A 141 -19.57 -2.27 -4.17
C ASN A 141 -19.76 -0.92 -4.85
N GLU A 142 -19.56 0.18 -4.11
CA GLU A 142 -19.66 1.54 -4.63
C GLU A 142 -18.61 1.83 -5.71
N LEU A 143 -17.35 1.49 -5.44
CA LEU A 143 -16.24 1.75 -6.35
C LEU A 143 -16.35 0.91 -7.63
N VAL A 144 -16.76 -0.36 -7.53
CA VAL A 144 -17.00 -1.22 -8.70
C VAL A 144 -18.18 -0.71 -9.52
N ALA A 145 -19.29 -0.34 -8.87
CA ALA A 145 -20.46 0.21 -9.57
C ALA A 145 -20.09 1.48 -10.34
N THR A 146 -19.37 2.40 -9.69
CA THR A 146 -18.86 3.63 -10.30
C THR A 146 -17.93 3.31 -11.47
N GLY A 147 -16.91 2.48 -11.23
CA GLY A 147 -15.89 2.14 -12.22
C GLY A 147 -16.42 1.35 -13.42
N ARG A 148 -17.59 0.71 -13.32
CA ARG A 148 -18.25 0.05 -14.46
C ARG A 148 -19.00 1.01 -15.37
N THR A 149 -19.25 2.25 -14.96
CA THR A 149 -20.02 3.23 -15.74
C THR A 149 -19.27 3.65 -17.00
N SER A 150 -17.97 3.94 -16.88
CA SER A 150 -17.12 4.27 -18.03
C SER A 150 -15.66 3.98 -17.75
N LEU A 151 -14.83 3.93 -18.80
CA LEU A 151 -13.39 3.79 -18.63
C LEU A 151 -12.78 4.94 -17.82
N ILE A 152 -13.31 6.16 -17.99
CA ILE A 152 -12.84 7.33 -17.22
C ILE A 152 -13.19 7.17 -15.75
N ASP A 153 -14.39 6.69 -15.43
CA ASP A 153 -14.79 6.42 -14.05
C ASP A 153 -13.93 5.31 -13.44
N ALA A 154 -13.60 4.26 -14.20
CA ALA A 154 -12.70 3.20 -13.75
C ALA A 154 -11.31 3.72 -13.37
N LEU A 155 -10.72 4.56 -14.24
CA LEU A 155 -9.40 5.16 -13.99
C LEU A 155 -9.44 6.16 -12.83
N THR A 156 -10.57 6.85 -12.66
CA THR A 156 -10.81 7.79 -11.56
C THR A 156 -10.96 7.03 -10.24
N VAL A 157 -11.70 5.92 -10.21
CA VAL A 157 -11.76 4.98 -9.08
C VAL A 157 -10.37 4.49 -8.70
N GLY A 158 -9.53 4.15 -9.69
CA GLY A 158 -8.12 3.85 -9.46
C GLY A 158 -7.39 4.97 -8.72
N ALA A 159 -7.47 6.20 -9.21
CA ALA A 159 -6.83 7.33 -8.54
C ALA A 159 -7.39 7.60 -7.13
N ILE A 160 -8.69 7.40 -6.88
CA ILE A 160 -9.34 7.57 -5.58
C ILE A 160 -8.82 6.58 -4.54
N ILE A 161 -8.65 5.32 -4.94
CA ILE A 161 -8.15 4.29 -4.04
C ILE A 161 -6.72 4.62 -3.60
N GLU A 162 -5.84 4.97 -4.54
CA GLU A 162 -4.45 5.32 -4.21
C GLU A 162 -4.33 6.62 -3.41
N ASP A 163 -5.27 7.55 -3.60
CA ASP A 163 -5.37 8.80 -2.84
C ASP A 163 -5.75 8.52 -1.37
N LEU A 164 -6.75 7.66 -1.14
CA LEU A 164 -7.13 7.21 0.20
C LEU A 164 -5.98 6.45 0.89
N ASP A 165 -5.42 5.45 0.19
CA ASP A 165 -4.37 4.58 0.72
C ASP A 165 -3.12 5.35 1.16
N LEU A 166 -2.76 6.41 0.44
CA LEU A 166 -1.64 7.27 0.82
C LEU A 166 -1.89 8.07 2.11
N VAL A 167 -3.12 8.55 2.32
CA VAL A 167 -3.48 9.28 3.55
C VAL A 167 -3.52 8.34 4.74
N ASP A 168 -4.10 7.16 4.58
CA ASP A 168 -4.18 6.18 5.67
C ASP A 168 -2.79 5.63 6.04
N LEU A 169 -1.91 5.40 5.05
CA LEU A 169 -0.51 5.05 5.30
C LEU A 169 0.28 6.18 5.98
N GLU A 170 0.06 7.45 5.62
CA GLU A 170 0.70 8.59 6.28
C GLU A 170 0.30 8.68 7.75
N ASN A 171 -1.00 8.55 8.04
CA ASN A 171 -1.53 8.53 9.40
C ASN A 171 -0.96 7.36 10.20
N ALA A 172 -0.97 6.15 9.63
CA ALA A 172 -0.45 4.96 10.30
C ALA A 172 1.06 5.06 10.57
N LEU A 173 1.84 5.65 9.65
CA LEU A 173 3.27 5.91 9.84
C LEU A 173 3.55 6.93 10.94
N ALA A 174 2.68 7.92 11.13
CA ALA A 174 2.82 8.90 12.21
C ALA A 174 2.55 8.32 13.62
N GLN A 175 1.92 7.14 13.68
CA GLN A 175 1.45 6.49 14.90
C GLN A 175 2.30 5.28 15.33
N THR A 176 3.42 5.01 14.64
CA THR A 176 4.28 3.86 14.92
C THR A 176 5.75 4.27 14.97
N ASP A 177 6.49 3.77 15.96
CA ASP A 177 7.95 3.76 15.99
C ASP A 177 8.53 2.36 15.69
N ASN A 178 7.66 1.37 15.43
CA ASN A 178 8.05 0.02 15.12
C ASN A 178 8.67 -0.06 13.71
N LEU A 179 9.99 -0.30 13.70
CA LEU A 179 10.82 -0.29 12.50
C LEU A 179 10.35 -1.21 11.37
N ASP A 180 9.76 -2.38 11.66
CA ASP A 180 9.35 -3.31 10.61
C ASP A 180 8.01 -2.92 9.96
N ILE A 181 7.08 -2.38 10.75
CA ILE A 181 5.85 -1.73 10.29
C ILE A 181 6.20 -0.53 9.42
N GLN A 182 7.08 0.36 9.90
CA GLN A 182 7.55 1.51 9.14
C GLN A 182 8.16 1.08 7.80
N PHE A 183 8.99 0.03 7.80
CA PHE A 183 9.58 -0.50 6.58
C PHE A 183 8.52 -0.94 5.58
N VAL A 184 7.51 -1.70 6.02
CA VAL A 184 6.43 -2.17 5.13
C VAL A 184 5.60 -1.00 4.63
N TYR A 185 5.10 -0.13 5.51
CA TYR A 185 4.25 1.01 5.13
C TYR A 185 4.95 1.97 4.17
N GLN A 186 6.23 2.29 4.39
CA GLN A 186 6.98 3.11 3.43
C GLN A 186 7.12 2.45 2.05
N ASN A 187 7.21 1.11 2.00
CA ASN A 187 7.24 0.37 0.74
C ASN A 187 5.86 0.37 0.05
N LEU A 188 4.78 0.21 0.81
CA LEU A 188 3.40 0.35 0.34
C LEU A 188 3.18 1.75 -0.23
N SER A 189 3.46 2.81 0.54
CA SER A 189 3.23 4.20 0.07
C SER A 189 4.00 4.52 -1.21
N LYS A 190 5.22 3.97 -1.37
CA LYS A 190 5.96 4.08 -2.64
C LYS A 190 5.25 3.38 -3.80
N GLY A 191 4.66 2.21 -3.55
CA GLY A 191 3.79 1.51 -4.49
C GLY A 191 2.60 2.38 -4.89
N SER A 192 1.86 2.89 -3.90
CA SER A 192 0.63 3.65 -4.09
C SER A 192 0.88 4.98 -4.80
N ARG A 193 1.95 5.72 -4.47
CA ARG A 193 2.38 6.90 -5.24
C ARG A 193 2.66 6.57 -6.71
N ASN A 194 3.22 5.39 -7.00
CA ASN A 194 3.46 4.95 -8.38
C ASN A 194 2.19 4.54 -9.11
N HIS A 195 1.22 3.96 -8.41
CA HIS A 195 -0.10 3.62 -8.95
C HIS A 195 -0.90 4.89 -9.24
N LEU A 196 -0.93 5.85 -8.31
CA LEU A 196 -1.54 7.16 -8.50
C LEU A 196 -0.99 7.87 -9.75
N ARG A 197 0.34 7.93 -9.88
CA ARG A 197 1.00 8.45 -11.11
C ARG A 197 0.55 7.70 -12.37
N ALA A 198 0.30 6.39 -12.30
CA ALA A 198 -0.12 5.59 -13.45
C ALA A 198 -1.58 5.90 -13.85
N PHE A 199 -2.51 5.95 -12.89
CA PHE A 199 -3.91 6.30 -13.14
C PHE A 199 -4.05 7.74 -13.63
N VAL A 200 -3.43 8.70 -12.95
CA VAL A 200 -3.47 10.13 -13.34
C VAL A 200 -2.88 10.35 -14.72
N ARG A 201 -1.79 9.67 -15.09
CA ARG A 201 -1.22 9.76 -16.44
C ARG A 201 -2.19 9.25 -17.52
N LEU A 202 -2.93 8.17 -17.24
CA LEU A 202 -3.93 7.66 -18.16
C LEU A 202 -5.12 8.61 -18.27
N LEU A 203 -5.63 9.15 -17.16
CA LEU A 203 -6.68 10.18 -17.17
C LEU A 203 -6.28 11.38 -18.02
N ARG A 204 -5.06 11.91 -17.82
CA ARG A 204 -4.52 13.03 -18.62
C ARG A 204 -4.46 12.69 -20.11
N ARG A 205 -4.13 11.46 -20.48
CA ARG A 205 -4.12 10.99 -21.87
C ARG A 205 -5.52 10.99 -22.50
N PHE A 206 -6.57 10.84 -21.70
CA PHE A 206 -7.95 10.98 -22.12
C PHE A 206 -8.50 12.42 -21.98
N GLY A 207 -7.63 13.41 -21.68
CA GLY A 207 -8.03 14.80 -21.50
C GLY A 207 -8.76 15.09 -20.18
N VAL A 208 -8.65 14.17 -19.20
CA VAL A 208 -9.29 14.29 -17.89
C VAL A 208 -8.23 14.59 -16.83
N SER A 209 -8.51 15.56 -15.96
CA SER A 209 -7.71 15.83 -14.77
C SER A 209 -8.34 15.17 -13.56
N TYR A 210 -7.51 14.62 -12.67
CA TYR A 210 -7.93 14.17 -11.35
C TYR A 210 -7.65 15.25 -10.32
N THR A 211 -8.61 15.49 -9.44
CA THR A 211 -8.49 16.34 -8.23
C THR A 211 -8.51 15.40 -7.03
N PRO A 212 -7.51 15.48 -6.12
CA PRO A 212 -7.46 14.61 -4.95
C PRO A 212 -8.69 14.85 -4.07
N ARG A 213 -9.19 13.77 -3.48
CA ARG A 213 -10.31 13.78 -2.53
C ARG A 213 -9.82 13.74 -1.09
N TYR A 214 -8.69 13.09 -0.85
CA TYR A 214 -8.13 12.84 0.49
C TYR A 214 -6.80 13.57 0.69
N LEU A 215 -5.84 13.40 -0.21
CA LEU A 215 -4.57 14.13 -0.17
C LEU A 215 -4.83 15.64 -0.30
N ASP A 216 -3.99 16.43 0.38
CA ASP A 216 -3.92 17.84 0.09
C ASP A 216 -3.36 18.08 -1.32
N MET A 217 -3.68 19.25 -1.87
CA MET A 217 -3.34 19.56 -3.25
C MET A 217 -1.82 19.65 -3.48
N ASP A 218 -1.05 20.11 -2.50
CA ASP A 218 0.40 20.29 -2.64
C ASP A 218 1.09 18.92 -2.68
N THR A 219 0.78 18.03 -1.73
CA THR A 219 1.27 16.64 -1.71
C THR A 219 0.90 15.90 -3.00
N TYR A 220 -0.34 16.03 -3.47
CA TYR A 220 -0.75 15.45 -4.74
C TYR A 220 0.08 15.96 -5.92
N GLN A 221 0.32 17.27 -6.01
CA GLN A 221 1.14 17.86 -7.09
C GLN A 221 2.58 17.36 -7.03
N ASP A 222 3.17 17.28 -5.84
CA ASP A 222 4.54 16.76 -5.66
C ASP A 222 4.66 15.31 -6.12
N ILE A 223 3.66 14.47 -5.84
CA ILE A 223 3.62 13.09 -6.30
C ILE A 223 3.52 13.02 -7.82
N ILE A 224 2.53 13.67 -8.44
CA ILE A 224 2.27 13.48 -9.89
C ILE A 224 3.30 14.17 -10.79
N ASN A 225 4.03 15.17 -10.28
CA ASN A 225 5.05 15.90 -11.03
C ASN A 225 6.47 15.36 -10.79
N SER A 226 6.65 14.40 -9.87
CA SER A 226 7.92 13.71 -9.66
C SER A 226 8.06 12.42 -10.50
N PRO A 227 9.30 11.98 -10.80
CA PRO A 227 9.52 10.72 -11.50
C PRO A 227 8.97 9.50 -10.75
N LYS A 228 8.67 8.43 -11.50
CA LYS A 228 8.31 7.13 -10.92
C LYS A 228 9.42 6.65 -9.97
N GLU A 229 9.05 6.37 -8.73
CA GLU A 229 9.96 5.87 -7.70
C GLU A 229 10.39 4.43 -8.00
N ARG A 230 11.64 4.11 -7.65
CA ARG A 230 12.23 2.78 -7.84
C ARG A 230 12.65 2.25 -6.48
N GLY A 231 12.08 1.13 -6.05
CA GLY A 231 12.52 0.39 -4.87
C GLY A 231 13.27 -0.86 -5.31
N TYR A 232 14.53 -1.00 -4.90
CA TYR A 232 15.27 -2.25 -5.02
C TYR A 232 15.58 -2.72 -3.61
N VAL A 233 15.30 -3.99 -3.32
CA VAL A 233 16.09 -4.74 -2.34
C VAL A 233 17.26 -5.32 -3.13
N TYR A 234 18.46 -5.39 -2.58
CA TYR A 234 19.59 -6.00 -3.29
C TYR A 234 19.72 -7.46 -2.84
N ASP A 235 19.90 -8.41 -3.77
CA ASP A 235 20.25 -9.79 -3.42
C ASP A 235 21.72 -9.91 -2.97
N ASP A 236 22.10 -11.14 -2.60
CA ASP A 236 23.43 -11.56 -2.15
C ASP A 236 24.56 -11.28 -3.16
N GLN A 237 24.22 -10.92 -4.40
CA GLN A 237 25.16 -10.58 -5.48
C GLN A 237 25.17 -9.08 -5.79
N GLY A 238 24.50 -8.26 -4.98
CA GLY A 238 24.32 -6.83 -5.25
C GLY A 238 23.45 -6.56 -6.48
N LYS A 239 22.65 -7.53 -6.92
CA LYS A 239 21.71 -7.39 -8.02
C LYS A 239 20.34 -6.97 -7.48
N LYS A 240 19.64 -6.20 -8.30
CA LYS A 240 18.32 -5.64 -7.97
C LYS A 240 17.26 -6.75 -7.85
N SER A 241 16.54 -6.73 -6.74
CA SER A 241 15.52 -7.70 -6.33
C SER A 241 14.25 -6.99 -5.86
N PHE A 242 13.12 -7.69 -5.96
CA PHE A 242 11.78 -7.16 -5.68
C PHE A 242 11.13 -7.91 -4.51
N LEU A 243 10.33 -7.26 -3.67
CA LEU A 243 9.49 -7.97 -2.70
C LEU A 243 8.49 -8.88 -3.43
N CYS A 244 8.39 -10.14 -3.02
CA CYS A 244 7.46 -11.12 -3.58
C CYS A 244 6.18 -11.21 -2.75
N GLY A 245 5.15 -11.83 -3.34
CA GLY A 245 4.06 -12.46 -2.62
C GLY A 245 4.06 -13.94 -2.97
N ARG A 246 4.03 -14.85 -1.97
CA ARG A 246 3.89 -16.29 -2.26
C ARG A 246 2.67 -16.51 -3.15
N LYS A 247 2.82 -17.35 -4.18
CA LYS A 247 1.65 -17.89 -4.88
C LYS A 247 0.84 -18.70 -3.86
N PRO A 248 -0.49 -18.57 -3.79
CA PRO A 248 -1.29 -19.53 -3.05
C PRO A 248 -1.02 -20.92 -3.65
N GLN A 249 -0.73 -21.89 -2.78
CA GLN A 249 -0.63 -23.31 -3.15
C GLN A 249 -2.02 -23.86 -3.46
#